data_AF-C0EJY7-F1
#
_entry.id   AF-C0EJY7-F1
#
_cell.length_a   1.000
_cell.length_b   1.000
_cell.length_c   1.000
_cell.angle_alpha   90.00
_cell.angle_beta   90.00
_cell.angle_gamma   90.00
#
_symmetry.space_group_name_H-M   'P 1'
#
loop_
_entity.id
_entity.type
_entity.pdbx_description
1 polymer ?
#
loop_
_entity_poly.entity_id
_entity_poly.type
_entity_poly.pdbx_seq_one_letter_code
_entity_poly.pdbx_strand_id
1 'polypeptide(L)'
;MNTKNKFIFTDFIQTNIDDFSNFNSSRVNENLISGSFDFNGLSYIFAENIKENLILFTITLMIETNTKKTISKIKKSIQEANKLYINVKISLDDLNNKDKTAIFRLSCAALVESSIGNPGAIVKPAVNSLPIIFMSIKEEI
;
A
#
# COMPACT_ATOMS: atom_id res chain seq x y z
N MET A 1 26.73 -10.64 -3.99
CA MET A 1 25.28 -10.89 -3.96
C MET A 1 24.65 -10.14 -5.11
N ASN A 2 23.86 -10.83 -5.95
CA ASN A 2 23.16 -10.21 -7.07
C ASN A 2 22.06 -9.29 -6.50
N THR A 3 22.15 -7.98 -6.73
CA THR A 3 21.33 -6.91 -6.14
C THR A 3 19.96 -6.75 -6.79
N LYS A 4 19.54 -7.71 -7.62
CA LYS A 4 18.30 -7.63 -8.38
C LYS A 4 17.09 -7.71 -7.44
N ASN A 5 16.20 -6.71 -7.53
CA ASN A 5 14.97 -6.61 -6.76
C ASN A 5 15.20 -6.58 -5.25
N LYS A 6 16.21 -5.84 -4.77
CA LYS A 6 16.44 -5.68 -3.33
C LYS A 6 15.23 -4.98 -2.70
N PHE A 7 14.72 -3.93 -3.32
CA PHE A 7 13.52 -3.19 -2.91
C PHE A 7 12.40 -3.44 -3.93
N ILE A 8 11.75 -4.61 -3.87
CA ILE A 8 10.79 -5.09 -4.88
C ILE A 8 9.67 -4.09 -5.18
N PHE A 9 9.20 -3.34 -4.18
CA PHE A 9 8.15 -2.35 -4.34
C PHE A 9 8.70 -1.14 -5.07
N THR A 10 9.78 -0.56 -4.54
CA THR A 10 10.43 0.63 -5.11
C THR A 10 10.90 0.37 -6.55
N ASP A 11 11.60 -0.74 -6.77
CA ASP A 11 12.15 -1.14 -8.07
C ASP A 11 11.02 -1.36 -9.09
N PHE A 12 9.87 -1.91 -8.64
CA PHE A 12 8.69 -2.09 -9.47
C PHE A 12 8.09 -0.74 -9.89
N ILE A 13 7.87 0.20 -8.97
CA ILE A 13 7.32 1.52 -9.30
C ILE A 13 8.23 2.26 -10.28
N GLN A 14 9.55 2.25 -10.04
CA GLN A 14 10.52 2.88 -10.95
C GLN A 14 10.50 2.29 -12.36
N THR A 15 10.33 0.97 -12.48
CA THR A 15 10.26 0.28 -13.78
C THR A 15 8.95 0.57 -14.52
N ASN A 16 7.87 0.93 -13.80
CA ASN A 16 6.55 1.18 -14.35
C ASN A 16 6.13 2.65 -14.13
N ILE A 17 7.09 3.59 -14.18
CA ILE A 17 6.86 5.00 -13.83
C ILE A 17 5.75 5.66 -14.67
N ASP A 18 5.47 5.14 -15.87
CA ASP A 18 4.36 5.62 -16.70
C ASP A 18 2.97 5.39 -16.06
N ASP A 19 2.84 4.40 -15.17
CA ASP A 19 1.63 4.13 -14.38
C ASP A 19 1.57 4.99 -13.09
N PHE A 20 2.68 5.62 -12.68
CA PHE A 20 2.84 6.29 -11.38
C PHE A 20 3.41 7.71 -11.52
N SER A 21 2.60 8.72 -11.21
CA SER A 21 3.06 10.11 -11.22
C SER A 21 3.70 10.52 -9.89
N ASN A 22 4.52 11.59 -9.92
CA ASN A 22 5.12 12.23 -8.73
C ASN A 22 5.90 11.25 -7.80
N PHE A 23 6.39 10.14 -8.34
CA PHE A 23 7.18 9.18 -7.57
C PHE A 23 8.47 9.81 -7.05
N ASN A 24 8.66 9.75 -5.75
CA ASN A 24 9.92 10.06 -5.08
C ASN A 24 10.24 8.98 -4.06
N SER A 25 11.53 8.74 -3.86
CA SER A 25 12.00 7.78 -2.87
C SER A 25 13.33 8.24 -2.30
N SER A 26 13.53 8.03 -1.00
CA SER A 26 14.77 8.33 -0.29
C SER A 26 15.18 7.13 0.56
N ARG A 27 16.47 6.76 0.47
CA ARG A 27 17.04 5.75 1.36
C ARG A 27 17.18 6.32 2.76
N VAL A 28 16.51 5.70 3.73
CA VAL A 28 16.65 6.04 5.14
C VAL A 28 17.88 5.34 5.72
N ASN A 29 18.09 4.07 5.35
CA ASN A 29 19.31 3.31 5.66
C ASN A 29 19.52 2.16 4.65
N GLU A 30 20.46 1.26 4.91
CA GLU A 30 20.83 0.15 4.02
C GLU A 30 19.69 -0.83 3.69
N ASN A 31 18.68 -0.89 4.56
CA ASN A 31 17.59 -1.84 4.53
C ASN A 31 16.21 -1.18 4.46
N LEU A 32 16.12 0.15 4.57
CA LEU A 32 14.87 0.91 4.57
C LEU A 32 14.89 2.02 3.53
N ILE A 33 13.87 2.02 2.68
CA ILE A 33 13.55 3.09 1.75
C ILE A 33 12.13 3.59 2.04
N SER A 34 11.90 4.89 1.90
CA SER A 34 10.57 5.48 2.00
C SER A 34 10.37 6.50 0.92
N GLY A 35 9.13 6.85 0.64
CA GLY A 35 8.83 7.78 -0.44
C GLY A 35 7.34 8.03 -0.59
N SER A 36 6.99 8.61 -1.71
CA SER A 36 5.60 8.88 -2.09
C SER A 36 5.40 8.73 -3.58
N PHE A 37 4.15 8.53 -3.98
CA PHE A 37 3.74 8.39 -5.36
C PHE A 37 2.26 8.71 -5.50
N ASP A 38 1.87 9.07 -6.72
CA ASP A 38 0.48 9.24 -7.08
C ASP A 38 0.04 8.11 -8.03
N PHE A 39 -1.15 7.58 -7.78
CA PHE A 39 -1.75 6.52 -8.60
C PHE A 39 -3.26 6.72 -8.65
N ASN A 40 -3.87 6.65 -9.83
CA ASN A 40 -5.32 6.87 -10.02
C ASN A 40 -5.87 8.15 -9.35
N GLY A 41 -5.09 9.25 -9.37
CA GLY A 41 -5.50 10.53 -8.79
C GLY A 41 -5.47 10.59 -7.26
N LEU A 42 -4.87 9.60 -6.60
CA LEU A 42 -4.67 9.55 -5.15
C LEU A 42 -3.18 9.60 -4.82
N SER A 43 -2.83 10.29 -3.72
CA SER A 43 -1.46 10.39 -3.23
C SER A 43 -1.20 9.39 -2.10
N TYR A 44 -0.06 8.71 -2.21
CA TYR A 44 0.36 7.64 -1.31
C TYR A 44 1.74 7.92 -0.74
N ILE A 45 1.95 7.46 0.50
CA ILE A 45 3.27 7.37 1.13
C ILE A 45 3.60 5.91 1.26
N PHE A 46 4.86 5.53 1.08
CA PHE A 46 5.31 4.16 1.30
C PHE A 46 6.59 4.08 2.12
N ALA A 47 6.77 2.92 2.75
CA ALA A 47 8.02 2.50 3.35
C ALA A 47 8.25 1.03 3.01
N GLU A 48 9.46 0.68 2.59
CA GLU A 48 9.87 -0.68 2.28
C GLU A 48 11.15 -1.01 3.04
N ASN A 49 11.05 -2.06 3.86
CA ASN A 49 12.08 -2.53 4.76
C ASN A 49 12.47 -3.97 4.43
N ILE A 50 13.76 -4.26 4.46
CA ILE A 50 14.33 -5.56 4.14
C ILE A 50 14.98 -6.09 5.40
N LYS A 51 14.54 -7.26 5.85
CA LYS A 51 15.14 -7.94 6.99
C LYS A 51 15.45 -9.38 6.59
N GLU A 52 16.73 -9.69 6.45
CA GLU A 52 17.20 -11.00 5.98
C GLU A 52 16.60 -11.33 4.59
N ASN A 53 15.78 -12.37 4.50
CA ASN A 53 15.04 -12.77 3.30
C ASN A 53 13.59 -12.28 3.30
N LEU A 54 13.21 -11.40 4.20
CA LEU A 54 11.86 -10.85 4.29
C LEU A 54 11.84 -9.41 3.79
N ILE A 55 10.96 -9.13 2.84
CA ILE A 55 10.61 -7.76 2.45
C ILE A 55 9.27 -7.41 3.06
N LEU A 56 9.26 -6.30 3.77
CA LEU A 56 8.07 -5.71 4.37
C LEU A 56 7.87 -4.36 3.71
N PHE A 57 6.73 -4.15 3.05
CA PHE A 57 6.38 -2.81 2.59
C PHE A 57 5.01 -2.40 3.08
N THR A 58 4.90 -1.10 3.35
CA THR A 58 3.70 -0.46 3.85
C THR A 58 3.36 0.69 2.93
N ILE A 59 2.09 0.81 2.57
CA ILE A 59 1.53 1.90 1.78
C ILE A 59 0.46 2.58 2.62
N THR A 60 0.57 3.88 2.78
CA THR A 60 -0.40 4.72 3.49
C THR A 60 -1.12 5.60 2.48
N LEU A 61 -2.45 5.58 2.54
CA LEU A 61 -3.34 6.42 1.77
C LEU A 61 -4.11 7.33 2.73
N MET A 62 -3.94 8.63 2.58
CA MET A 62 -4.74 9.65 3.26
C MET A 62 -5.74 10.22 2.26
N ILE A 63 -7.02 10.21 2.63
CA ILE A 63 -8.10 10.62 1.74
C ILE A 63 -9.11 11.48 2.45
N GLU A 64 -9.63 12.47 1.73
CA GLU A 64 -10.82 13.20 2.14
C GLU A 64 -12.06 12.32 1.92
N THR A 65 -12.91 12.25 2.93
CA THR A 65 -14.15 11.47 2.92
C THR A 65 -15.25 12.16 3.71
N ASN A 66 -16.46 12.15 3.14
CA ASN A 66 -17.68 12.57 3.80
C ASN A 66 -18.54 11.38 4.24
N THR A 67 -17.92 10.19 4.37
CA THR A 67 -18.64 8.96 4.70
C THR A 67 -19.41 9.11 6.01
N LYS A 68 -20.68 8.69 5.99
CA LYS A 68 -21.51 8.56 7.20
C LYS A 68 -21.38 7.17 7.83
N LYS A 69 -20.57 6.28 7.25
CA LYS A 69 -20.39 4.93 7.78
C LYS A 69 -19.69 5.00 9.13
N THR A 70 -20.18 4.21 10.08
CA THR A 70 -19.51 4.07 11.36
C THR A 70 -18.19 3.32 11.19
N ILE A 71 -17.22 3.58 12.09
CA ILE A 71 -15.94 2.86 12.14
C ILE A 71 -16.16 1.34 12.14
N SER A 72 -17.19 0.86 12.84
CA SER A 72 -17.56 -0.56 12.88
C SER A 72 -17.89 -1.13 11.50
N LYS A 73 -18.70 -0.43 10.69
CA LYS A 73 -19.03 -0.85 9.31
C LYS A 73 -17.78 -0.87 8.42
N ILE A 74 -16.92 0.14 8.53
CA ILE A 74 -15.67 0.22 7.76
C ILE A 74 -14.74 -0.94 8.13
N LYS A 75 -14.55 -1.21 9.42
CA LYS A 75 -13.74 -2.33 9.91
C LYS A 75 -14.26 -3.67 9.41
N LYS A 76 -15.58 -3.87 9.32
CA LYS A 76 -16.15 -5.09 8.75
C LYS A 76 -15.78 -5.26 7.27
N SER A 77 -15.88 -4.21 6.45
CA SER A 77 -15.44 -4.27 5.04
C SER A 77 -13.96 -4.60 4.91
N ILE A 78 -13.11 -3.99 5.74
CA ILE A 78 -11.67 -4.28 5.78
C ILE A 78 -11.41 -5.74 6.16
N GLN A 79 -12.14 -6.28 7.13
CA GLN A 79 -12.00 -7.68 7.54
C GLN A 79 -12.32 -8.64 6.39
N GLU A 80 -13.39 -8.38 5.62
CA GLU A 80 -13.71 -9.20 4.45
C GLU A 80 -12.64 -9.09 3.36
N ALA A 81 -12.14 -7.88 3.07
CA ALA A 81 -11.04 -7.69 2.12
C ALA A 81 -9.76 -8.45 2.55
N ASN A 82 -9.43 -8.43 3.84
CA ASN A 82 -8.26 -9.12 4.40
C ASN A 82 -8.37 -10.66 4.38
N LYS A 83 -9.56 -11.23 4.14
CA LYS A 83 -9.72 -12.68 3.90
C LYS A 83 -9.35 -13.07 2.48
N LEU A 84 -9.47 -12.15 1.52
CA LEU A 84 -9.18 -12.40 0.11
C LEU A 84 -7.67 -12.40 -0.17
N TYR A 85 -6.88 -11.73 0.67
CA TYR A 85 -5.44 -11.60 0.49
C TYR A 85 -4.67 -12.11 1.70
N ILE A 86 -3.91 -13.21 1.52
CA ILE A 86 -3.16 -13.84 2.60
C ILE A 86 -1.98 -12.96 3.03
N ASN A 87 -1.28 -12.35 2.07
CA ASN A 87 -0.02 -11.61 2.30
C ASN A 87 -0.20 -10.08 2.35
N VAL A 88 -1.45 -9.61 2.31
CA VAL A 88 -1.79 -8.18 2.36
C VAL A 88 -2.75 -7.97 3.52
N LYS A 89 -2.47 -6.98 4.35
CA LYS A 89 -3.35 -6.55 5.44
C LYS A 89 -3.63 -5.07 5.31
N ILE A 90 -4.91 -4.74 5.15
CA ILE A 90 -5.40 -3.37 5.22
C ILE A 90 -5.87 -3.06 6.65
N SER A 91 -5.60 -1.85 7.12
CA SER A 91 -6.14 -1.26 8.34
C SER A 91 -6.68 0.15 8.07
N LEU A 92 -7.64 0.55 8.91
CA LEU A 92 -8.03 1.94 9.11
C LEU A 92 -7.23 2.45 10.31
N ASP A 93 -6.29 3.35 10.07
CA ASP A 93 -5.45 3.91 11.12
C ASP A 93 -6.16 5.08 11.82
N ASP A 94 -6.84 5.93 11.05
CA ASP A 94 -7.60 7.07 11.58
C ASP A 94 -8.83 7.38 10.72
N LEU A 95 -9.89 7.86 11.37
CA LEU A 95 -11.09 8.42 10.74
C LEU A 95 -11.51 9.66 11.53
N ASN A 96 -11.19 10.82 10.97
CA ASN A 96 -11.49 12.11 11.57
C ASN A 96 -12.70 12.74 10.87
N ASN A 97 -13.85 12.69 11.55
CA ASN A 97 -15.10 13.25 11.05
C ASN A 97 -15.13 14.79 11.02
N LYS A 98 -14.28 15.47 11.79
CA LYS A 98 -14.20 16.94 11.79
C LYS A 98 -13.48 17.43 10.55
N ASP A 99 -12.32 16.83 10.28
CA ASP A 99 -11.47 17.21 9.15
C ASP A 99 -11.86 16.46 7.87
N LYS A 100 -12.87 15.59 7.95
CA LYS A 100 -13.35 14.75 6.84
C LYS A 100 -12.21 13.94 6.23
N THR A 101 -11.33 13.39 7.04
CA THR A 101 -10.17 12.61 6.59
C THR A 101 -10.24 11.19 7.09
N ALA A 102 -9.74 10.27 6.27
CA ALA A 102 -9.50 8.89 6.67
C ALA A 102 -8.11 8.46 6.21
N ILE A 103 -7.42 7.72 7.06
CA ILE A 103 -6.08 7.21 6.82
C ILE A 103 -6.14 5.69 6.79
N PHE A 104 -5.83 5.14 5.63
CA PHE A 104 -5.72 3.70 5.41
C PHE A 104 -4.27 3.30 5.30
N ARG A 105 -3.96 2.12 5.81
CA ARG A 105 -2.65 1.51 5.66
C ARG A 105 -2.81 0.12 5.08
N LEU A 106 -1.93 -0.19 4.15
CA LEU A 106 -1.72 -1.53 3.64
C LEU A 106 -0.34 -1.98 4.04
N SER A 107 -0.25 -3.15 4.65
CA SER A 107 1.00 -3.82 4.95
C SER A 107 1.10 -5.13 4.16
N CYS A 108 2.24 -5.35 3.54
CA CYS A 108 2.54 -6.56 2.80
C CYS A 108 3.89 -7.14 3.25
N ALA A 109 3.94 -8.46 3.31
CA ALA A 109 5.14 -9.22 3.59
C ALA A 109 5.39 -10.21 2.46
N ALA A 110 6.62 -10.23 1.95
CA ALA A 110 7.07 -11.16 0.91
C ALA A 110 8.38 -11.82 1.33
N LEU A 111 8.43 -13.15 1.25
CA LEU A 111 9.67 -13.91 1.39
C LEU A 111 10.42 -13.90 0.06
N VAL A 112 11.70 -13.56 0.11
CA VAL A 112 12.63 -13.54 -1.01
C VAL A 112 13.37 -14.87 -1.05
N GLU A 113 12.77 -15.85 -1.71
CA GLU A 113 13.42 -17.11 -2.05
C GLU A 113 14.15 -16.92 -3.39
N SER A 114 15.32 -16.27 -3.37
CA SER A 114 16.07 -15.86 -4.58
C SER A 114 15.27 -14.91 -5.50
N SER A 115 15.85 -14.47 -6.62
CA SER A 115 15.32 -13.37 -7.46
C SER A 115 13.83 -13.53 -7.77
N ILE A 116 12.98 -12.57 -7.35
CA ILE A 116 11.55 -12.58 -7.68
C ILE A 116 11.39 -12.36 -9.19
N GLY A 117 10.90 -13.37 -9.90
CA GLY A 117 10.72 -13.33 -11.36
C GLY A 117 9.65 -12.34 -11.83
N ASN A 118 8.66 -12.03 -10.98
CA ASN A 118 7.61 -11.04 -11.29
C ASN A 118 7.18 -10.25 -10.04
N PRO A 119 7.89 -9.16 -9.67
CA PRO A 119 7.51 -8.28 -8.57
C PRO A 119 6.09 -7.70 -8.71
N GLY A 120 5.60 -7.53 -9.94
CA GLY A 120 4.26 -7.00 -10.22
C GLY A 120 3.12 -7.87 -9.72
N ALA A 121 3.33 -9.19 -9.56
CA ALA A 121 2.34 -10.09 -8.96
C ALA A 121 2.11 -9.81 -7.47
N ILE A 122 3.04 -9.12 -6.80
CA ILE A 122 2.94 -8.72 -5.40
C ILE A 122 2.47 -7.26 -5.32
N VAL A 123 3.09 -6.38 -6.11
CA VAL A 123 2.87 -4.93 -6.01
C VAL A 123 1.52 -4.51 -6.59
N LYS A 124 1.12 -5.01 -7.77
CA LYS A 124 -0.15 -4.58 -8.40
C LYS A 124 -1.37 -4.89 -7.55
N PRO A 125 -1.55 -6.10 -6.98
CA PRO A 125 -2.67 -6.37 -6.08
C PRO A 125 -2.66 -5.48 -4.83
N ALA A 126 -1.48 -5.19 -4.27
CA ALA A 126 -1.35 -4.32 -3.10
C ALA A 126 -1.83 -2.90 -3.43
N VAL A 127 -1.27 -2.26 -4.47
CA VAL A 127 -1.65 -0.90 -4.86
C VAL A 127 -3.13 -0.82 -5.25
N ASN A 128 -3.65 -1.80 -6.00
CA ASN A 128 -5.04 -1.80 -6.46
C ASN A 128 -6.07 -2.10 -5.36
N SER A 129 -5.67 -2.77 -4.26
CA SER A 129 -6.60 -3.09 -3.17
C SER A 129 -7.03 -1.87 -2.34
N LEU A 130 -6.20 -0.81 -2.28
CA LEU A 130 -6.49 0.40 -1.50
C LEU A 130 -7.63 1.26 -2.11
N PRO A 131 -7.65 1.56 -3.43
CA PRO A 131 -8.78 2.23 -4.07
C PRO A 131 -10.11 1.48 -3.95
N ILE A 132 -10.09 0.14 -4.02
CA ILE A 132 -11.31 -0.69 -3.90
C ILE A 132 -11.93 -0.53 -2.52
N ILE A 133 -11.11 -0.51 -1.46
CA ILE A 133 -11.58 -0.28 -0.09
C ILE A 133 -12.13 1.13 0.06
N PHE A 134 -11.45 2.14 -0.51
CA PHE A 134 -11.98 3.50 -0.53
C PHE A 134 -13.35 3.59 -1.20
N MET A 135 -13.53 2.99 -2.38
CA MET A 135 -14.83 2.95 -3.07
C MET A 135 -15.90 2.26 -2.20
N SER A 136 -15.55 1.15 -1.54
CA SER A 136 -16.46 0.45 -0.62
C SER A 136 -16.90 1.30 0.60
N ILE A 137 -16.14 2.33 0.96
CA ILE A 137 -16.46 3.26 2.06
C ILE A 137 -17.33 4.41 1.56
N LYS A 138 -17.13 4.84 0.31
CA LYS A 138 -17.82 5.97 -0.31
C LYS A 138 -19.22 5.62 -0.81
N GLU A 139 -19.47 4.39 -1.26
CA GLU A 139 -20.80 3.96 -1.69
C GLU A 139 -21.76 3.87 -0.48
N GLU A 140 -22.67 4.83 -0.36
CA GLU A 140 -24.01 4.60 0.20
C GLU A 140 -24.69 3.60 -0.74
N ILE A 141 -24.97 2.37 -0.27
CA ILE A 141 -26.07 1.58 -0.84
C ILE A 141 -27.34 2.07 -0.15
#